data_AF-A0A350HE37-F1
#
_entry.id   AF-A0A350HE37-F1
#
_cell.length_a   1.000
_cell.length_b   1.000
_cell.length_c   1.000
_cell.angle_alpha   90.00
_cell.angle_beta   90.00
_cell.angle_gamma   90.00
#
_symmetry.space_group_name_H-M   'P 1'
#
loop_
_entity.id
_entity.type
_entity.pdbx_description
1 polymer ?
#
loop_
_entity_poly.entity_id
_entity_poly.type
_entity_poly.pdbx_seq_one_letter_code
_entity_poly.pdbx_strand_id
1 'polypeptide(L)'
;METLTRAELSDKIGRMSADVPRGDVEKVVDEFFDVISRSLEQGGVVRLSGFGNFLLLDKKQRPGRNPKTGDVIPVSARRVVTFRPGNKLKETVDRSTRAKFKMSVESESLATETVS
;
A
#
# COMPACT_ATOMS: atom_id res chain seq x y z
N MET A 1 0.58 0.93 -15.25
CA MET A 1 0.91 1.37 -13.89
C MET A 1 2.28 0.81 -13.56
N GLU A 2 3.21 1.64 -13.07
CA GLU A 2 4.48 1.15 -12.57
C GLU A 2 4.23 0.35 -11.28
N THR A 3 4.79 -0.86 -11.19
CA THR A 3 4.68 -1.72 -10.01
C THR A 3 5.95 -1.53 -9.19
N LEU A 4 5.82 -1.36 -7.87
CA LEU A 4 6.97 -1.35 -6.97
C LEU A 4 7.16 -2.74 -6.37
N THR A 5 8.24 -3.41 -6.75
CA THR A 5 8.66 -4.70 -6.21
C THR A 5 9.54 -4.54 -4.96
N ARG A 6 9.78 -5.64 -4.24
CA ARG A 6 10.67 -5.64 -3.07
C ARG A 6 12.10 -5.24 -3.44
N ALA A 7 12.63 -5.76 -4.54
CA ALA A 7 13.98 -5.43 -5.03
C ALA A 7 14.09 -3.93 -5.37
N GLU A 8 13.11 -3.38 -6.08
CA GLU A 8 13.09 -1.95 -6.40
C GLU A 8 12.93 -1.07 -5.16
N LEU A 9 12.20 -1.52 -4.13
CA LEU A 9 12.10 -0.83 -2.85
C LEU A 9 13.48 -0.77 -2.16
N SER A 10 14.18 -1.90 -2.07
CA SER A 10 15.54 -1.97 -1.50
C SER A 10 16.52 -1.09 -2.25
N ASP A 11 16.49 -1.11 -3.59
CA ASP A 11 17.32 -0.24 -4.42
C ASP A 11 17.02 1.24 -4.20
N LYS A 12 15.74 1.62 -4.13
CA LYS A 12 15.35 3.02 -3.88
C LYS A 12 15.81 3.47 -2.49
N ILE A 13 15.68 2.64 -1.46
CA ILE A 13 16.15 2.94 -0.10
C ILE A 13 17.68 3.07 -0.06
N GLY A 14 18.41 2.15 -0.70
CA GLY A 14 19.88 2.17 -0.73
C GLY A 14 20.44 3.40 -1.44
N ARG A 15 19.78 3.91 -2.48
CA ARG A 15 20.17 5.18 -3.14
C ARG A 15 20.01 6.40 -2.23
N MET A 16 19.06 6.37 -1.30
CA MET A 16 18.83 7.46 -0.35
C MET A 16 19.76 7.40 0.87
N SER A 17 20.36 6.23 1.12
CA SER A 17 21.17 5.94 2.31
C SER A 17 22.62 5.67 1.89
N ALA A 18 23.38 6.74 1.66
CA ALA A 18 24.73 6.65 1.06
C ALA A 18 25.72 5.78 1.87
N ASP A 19 25.49 5.62 3.17
CA ASP A 19 26.41 4.95 4.10
C ASP A 19 26.04 3.49 4.40
N VAL A 20 25.00 2.94 3.76
CA VAL A 20 24.55 1.55 4.01
C VAL A 20 24.87 0.64 2.81
N PRO A 21 25.62 -0.46 3.00
CA PRO A 21 25.86 -1.43 1.94
C PRO A 21 24.55 -2.00 1.39
N ARG A 22 24.47 -2.17 0.06
CA ARG A 22 23.24 -2.67 -0.60
C ARG A 22 22.72 -3.99 -0.02
N GLY A 23 23.62 -4.92 0.28
CA GLY A 23 23.26 -6.21 0.88
C GLY A 23 22.65 -6.08 2.28
N ASP A 24 23.01 -5.04 3.03
CA ASP A 24 22.42 -4.79 4.35
C ASP A 24 21.06 -4.10 4.22
N VAL A 25 20.86 -3.24 3.21
CA VAL A 25 19.54 -2.66 2.92
C VAL A 25 18.52 -3.75 2.59
N GLU A 26 18.88 -4.71 1.74
CA GLU A 26 17.98 -5.82 1.38
C GLU A 26 17.59 -6.65 2.61
N LYS A 27 18.57 -7.00 3.46
CA LYS A 27 18.31 -7.69 4.73
C LYS A 27 17.39 -6.90 5.65
N VAL A 28 17.62 -5.61 5.82
CA VAL A 28 16.78 -4.75 6.68
C VAL A 28 15.35 -4.67 6.16
N VAL A 29 15.17 -4.56 4.84
CA VAL A 29 13.83 -4.58 4.23
C VAL A 29 13.16 -5.92 4.46
N ASP A 30 13.89 -7.03 4.36
CA ASP A 30 13.37 -8.36 4.63
C ASP A 30 12.92 -8.52 6.08
N GLU A 31 13.81 -8.19 7.01
CA GLU A 31 13.55 -8.23 8.45
C GLU A 31 12.38 -7.33 8.87
N PHE A 32 12.23 -6.15 8.24
CA PHE A 32 11.10 -5.26 8.47
C PHE A 32 9.75 -5.95 8.22
N PHE A 33 9.60 -6.64 7.08
CA PHE A 33 8.37 -7.36 6.77
C PHE A 33 8.16 -8.59 7.66
N ASP A 34 9.24 -9.27 8.04
CA ASP A 34 9.19 -10.42 8.93
C ASP A 34 8.72 -10.03 10.34
N VAL A 35 9.23 -8.92 10.88
CA VAL A 35 8.82 -8.39 12.20
C VAL A 35 7.33 -8.05 12.21
N ILE A 36 6.84 -7.39 11.16
CA ILE A 36 5.41 -7.09 11.03
C ILE A 36 4.58 -8.37 10.99
N SER A 37 5.00 -9.34 10.17
CA SER A 37 4.28 -10.60 9.98
C SER A 37 4.19 -11.41 11.29
N ARG A 38 5.31 -11.55 12.01
CA ARG A 38 5.36 -12.24 13.31
C ARG A 38 4.52 -11.54 14.37
N SER A 39 4.55 -10.21 14.41
CA SER A 39 3.72 -9.44 15.35
C SER A 39 2.22 -9.67 15.11
N LEU A 40 1.79 -9.72 13.85
CA LEU A 40 0.40 -9.99 13.48
C LEU A 40 -0.01 -11.45 13.73
N GLU A 41 0.89 -12.40 13.48
CA GLU A 41 0.65 -13.82 13.78
C GLU A 41 0.35 -14.03 15.27
N GLN A 42 1.06 -13.32 16.14
CA GLN A 42 0.88 -13.37 17.60
C GLN A 42 -0.37 -12.64 18.11
N GLY A 43 -1.20 -12.08 17.23
CA GLY A 43 -2.39 -11.32 17.63
C GLY A 43 -2.14 -9.83 17.91
N GLY A 44 -0.93 -9.35 17.63
CA GLY A 44 -0.53 -7.97 17.87
C GLY A 44 -1.16 -6.96 16.90
N VAL A 45 -0.91 -5.67 17.20
CA VAL A 45 -1.27 -4.54 16.33
C VAL A 45 0.00 -3.80 15.97
N VAL A 46 0.19 -3.54 14.67
CA VAL A 46 1.35 -2.77 14.18
C VAL A 46 0.89 -1.37 13.81
N ARG A 47 1.50 -0.36 14.44
CA ARG A 47 1.23 1.06 14.17
C ARG A 47 2.50 1.72 13.63
N LEU A 48 2.43 2.21 12.40
CA LEU A 48 3.51 2.95 11.75
C LEU A 48 3.11 4.42 11.65
N SER A 49 3.62 5.24 12.57
CA SER A 49 3.26 6.67 12.66
C SER A 49 3.48 7.37 11.32
N GLY A 50 2.49 8.17 10.90
CA GLY A 50 2.52 8.86 9.61
C GLY A 50 2.26 7.98 8.38
N PHE A 51 2.23 6.65 8.50
CA PHE A 51 1.98 5.74 7.39
C PHE A 51 0.62 5.04 7.52
N GLY A 52 0.40 4.30 8.61
CA GLY A 52 -0.85 3.58 8.83
C GLY A 52 -0.74 2.47 9.85
N ASN A 53 -1.81 1.68 9.98
CA ASN A 53 -1.93 0.61 10.97
C ASN A 53 -2.31 -0.71 10.31
N PHE A 54 -1.65 -1.80 10.72
CA PHE A 54 -2.11 -3.16 10.45
C PHE A 54 -2.90 -3.67 11.64
N LEU A 55 -4.12 -4.13 11.37
CA LEU A 55 -5.08 -4.58 12.37
C LEU A 55 -5.56 -5.98 12.02
N LEU A 56 -5.82 -6.78 13.05
CA LEU A 56 -6.48 -8.07 12.93
C LEU A 56 -7.98 -7.90 13.14
N LEU A 57 -8.79 -8.47 12.24
CA LEU A 57 -10.24 -8.53 12.39
C LEU A 57 -10.70 -9.97 12.29
N ASP A 58 -11.49 -10.39 13.28
CA ASP A 58 -12.17 -11.68 13.24
C ASP A 58 -13.47 -11.54 12.44
N LYS A 59 -13.53 -12.23 11.30
CA LYS A 59 -14.70 -12.26 10.43
C LYS A 59 -15.52 -13.49 10.75
N LYS A 60 -16.82 -13.28 11.00
CA LYS A 60 -17.79 -14.37 11.21
C LYS A 60 -18.08 -15.10 9.90
N GLN A 61 -18.50 -16.36 10.02
CA GLN A 61 -19.03 -17.11 8.89
C GLN A 61 -20.26 -16.40 8.32
N ARG A 62 -20.39 -16.41 7.00
CA ARG A 62 -21.50 -15.79 6.27
C ARG A 62 -21.77 -16.53 4.96
N PRO A 63 -22.98 -16.43 4.38
CA PRO A 63 -23.21 -16.90 3.02
C PRO A 63 -22.35 -16.11 2.02
N GLY A 64 -21.62 -16.82 1.17
CA GLY A 64 -20.99 -16.30 -0.04
C GLY A 64 -21.67 -16.89 -1.28
N ARG A 65 -21.26 -16.43 -2.45
CA ARG A 65 -21.71 -16.99 -3.72
C ARG A 65 -20.53 -17.35 -4.60
N ASN A 66 -20.61 -18.49 -5.26
CA ASN A 66 -19.65 -18.85 -6.31
C ASN A 66 -19.77 -17.83 -7.45
N PRO A 67 -18.71 -17.09 -7.82
CA PRO A 67 -18.78 -16.10 -8.89
C PRO A 67 -19.17 -16.68 -10.25
N LYS A 68 -18.92 -17.98 -10.48
CA LYS A 68 -19.19 -18.65 -11.76
C LYS A 68 -20.60 -19.26 -11.82
N THR A 69 -21.09 -19.86 -10.74
CA THR A 69 -22.35 -20.63 -10.74
C THR A 69 -23.49 -19.95 -9.98
N GLY A 70 -23.19 -18.99 -9.10
CA GLY A 70 -24.18 -18.33 -8.25
C GLY A 70 -24.57 -19.11 -6.99
N ASP A 71 -24.13 -20.36 -6.86
CA ASP A 71 -24.44 -21.21 -5.72
C ASP A 71 -24.01 -20.58 -4.40
N VAL A 72 -24.83 -20.75 -3.37
CA VAL A 72 -24.54 -20.25 -2.02
C VAL A 72 -23.53 -21.18 -1.37
N ILE A 73 -22.32 -20.67 -1.14
CA ILE A 73 -21.23 -21.40 -0.47
C ILE A 73 -20.86 -20.63 0.81
N PRO A 74 -20.80 -21.28 1.98
CA PRO A 74 -20.42 -20.60 3.21
C PRO A 74 -18.98 -20.10 3.13
N VAL A 75 -18.76 -18.83 3.47
CA VAL A 75 -17.43 -18.27 3.71
C VAL A 75 -17.09 -18.53 5.16
N SER A 76 -16.04 -19.32 5.41
CA SER A 76 -15.63 -19.70 6.77
C SER A 76 -15.25 -18.49 7.63
N ALA A 77 -15.46 -18.62 8.93
CA ALA A 77 -14.95 -17.67 9.90
C ALA A 77 -13.42 -17.69 9.86
N ARG A 78 -12.79 -16.50 9.85
CA ARG A 78 -11.33 -16.36 9.76
C ARG A 78 -10.86 -15.04 10.32
N ARG A 79 -9.62 -15.00 10.76
CA ARG A 79 -8.90 -13.76 11.06
C ARG A 79 -8.34 -13.17 9.78
N VAL A 80 -8.50 -11.87 9.58
CA VAL A 80 -7.95 -11.14 8.44
C VAL A 80 -7.07 -9.99 8.91
N VAL A 81 -6.00 -9.72 8.17
CA VAL A 81 -5.20 -8.51 8.32
C VAL A 81 -5.85 -7.40 7.49
N THR A 82 -5.93 -6.19 8.04
CA THR A 82 -6.39 -5.00 7.32
C THR A 82 -5.43 -3.86 7.55
N PHE A 83 -5.00 -3.20 6.48
CA PHE A 83 -4.26 -1.96 6.55
C PHE A 83 -5.19 -0.76 6.55
N ARG A 84 -5.02 0.15 7.52
CA ARG A 84 -5.70 1.44 7.56
C ARG A 84 -4.67 2.55 7.30
N PRO A 85 -4.74 3.27 6.17
CA PRO A 85 -3.80 4.36 5.89
C PRO A 85 -3.98 5.50 6.89
N GLY A 86 -2.86 6.04 7.37
CA GLY A 86 -2.82 7.22 8.23
C GLY A 86 -3.13 8.51 7.47
N ASN A 87 -3.47 9.57 8.20
CA ASN A 87 -3.85 10.86 7.60
C ASN A 87 -2.76 11.44 6.71
N LYS A 88 -1.50 11.42 7.18
CA LYS A 88 -0.35 11.90 6.41
C LYS A 88 -0.20 11.19 5.05
N LEU A 89 -0.34 9.87 5.02
CA LEU A 89 -0.30 9.11 3.77
C LEU A 89 -1.45 9.51 2.83
N LYS A 90 -2.69 9.61 3.35
CA LYS A 90 -3.85 10.03 2.55
C LYS A 90 -3.64 11.42 1.96
N GLU A 91 -3.23 12.38 2.78
CA GLU A 91 -2.97 13.76 2.36
C GLU A 91 -1.88 13.84 1.27
N THR A 92 -0.80 13.08 1.40
CA THR A 92 0.25 13.01 0.38
C THR A 92 -0.29 12.49 -0.95
N VAL A 93 -1.11 11.44 -0.94
CA VAL A 93 -1.73 10.86 -2.14
C VAL A 93 -2.74 11.82 -2.77
N ASP A 94 -3.60 12.44 -1.96
CA ASP A 94 -4.61 13.39 -2.43
C ASP A 94 -3.96 14.62 -3.05
N ARG A 95 -2.92 15.17 -2.42
CA ARG A 95 -2.14 16.30 -2.95
C ARG A 95 -1.50 15.96 -4.30
N SER A 96 -0.87 14.78 -4.40
CA SER A 96 -0.25 14.32 -5.65
C SER A 96 -1.28 14.19 -6.77
N THR A 97 -2.45 13.63 -6.46
CA THR A 97 -3.55 13.46 -7.43
C THR A 97 -4.06 14.81 -7.91
N ARG A 98 -4.29 15.77 -7.00
CA ARG A 98 -4.72 17.13 -7.35
C ARG A 98 -3.70 17.88 -8.22
N ALA A 99 -2.41 17.76 -7.90
CA ALA A 99 -1.35 18.39 -8.69
C ALA A 99 -1.31 17.86 -10.12
N LYS A 100 -1.38 16.53 -10.30
CA LYS A 100 -1.43 15.91 -11.63
C LYS A 100 -2.65 16.36 -12.43
N PHE A 101 -3.82 16.42 -11.80
CA PHE A 101 -5.04 16.87 -12.46
C PHE A 101 -4.95 18.34 -12.90
N LYS A 102 -4.42 19.23 -12.03
CA LYS A 102 -4.22 20.64 -12.37
C LYS A 102 -3.26 20.82 -13.55
N MET A 103 -2.13 20.09 -13.57
CA MET A 103 -1.16 20.14 -14.67
C MET A 103 -1.76 19.64 -16.00
N SER A 104 -2.59 18.59 -15.96
CA SER A 104 -3.30 18.11 -17.16
C SER A 104 -4.26 19.15 -17.73
N VAL A 105 -5.05 19.81 -16.88
CA VAL A 105 -6.00 20.87 -17.31
C VAL A 105 -5.26 22.09 -17.87
N GLU A 106 -4.16 22.51 -17.24
CA GLU A 106 -3.34 23.63 -17.74
C GLU A 106 -2.68 23.27 -19.09
N SER A 107 -2.21 22.04 -19.27
CA SER A 107 -1.62 21.60 -20.54
C SER A 107 -2.63 21.51 -21.69
N GLU A 108 -3.89 21.14 -21.41
CA GLU A 108 -4.97 21.13 -22.40
C GLU A 108 -5.42 22.55 -22.79
N SER A 109 -5.45 23.49 -21.82
CA SER A 109 -5.77 24.90 -22.06
C SER A 109 -4.74 25.59 -22.96
N LEU A 110 -3.44 25.37 -22.71
CA LEU A 110 -2.35 25.94 -23.53
C LEU A 110 -2.30 25.34 -24.95
N ALA A 111 -2.75 24.10 -25.13
CA ALA A 111 -2.85 23.46 -26.45
C ALA A 111 -4.00 24.04 -27.30
N THR A 112 -5.06 24.55 -26.67
CA THR A 112 -6.18 25.19 -27.39
C THR A 112 -5.90 26.65 -27.79
N GLU A 113 -5.06 27.37 -27.06
CA GLU A 113 -4.70 28.78 -27.36
C GLU A 113 -3.65 28.92 -28.47
N THR A 114 -2.90 27.87 -28.82
CA THR A 114 -1.86 27.92 -29.86
C THR A 114 -2.37 27.61 -31.28
N VAL A 115 -3.66 27.31 -31.44
CA VAL A 115 -4.30 26.94 -32.72
C VAL A 115 -5.36 27.97 -33.18
N SER A 116 -5.44 29.14 -32.53
CA SER A 116 -6.21 30.32 -32.99
C SER A 116 -5.29 31.50 -33.27
#